data_AF-A0A1N7F7W6-F1
#
_entry.id   AF-A0A1N7F7W6-F1
#
_cell.length_a   1.000
_cell.length_b   1.000
_cell.length_c   1.000
_cell.angle_alpha   90.00
_cell.angle_beta   90.00
_cell.angle_gamma   90.00
#
_symmetry.space_group_name_H-M   'P 1'
#
loop_
_entity.id
_entity.type
_entity.pdbx_description
1 polymer ?
#
loop_
_entity_poly.entity_id
_entity_poly.type
_entity_poly.pdbx_seq_one_letter_code
_entity_poly.pdbx_strand_id
1 'polypeptide(L)'
;MDFTLENIFVILSFVISWLVMLESFLLEKNGGKLPLDNQPFMIASLISSAWSVASLLAWWLLSFTGLGLVVVIVYPLYSLLGFIYSTVLIRDAKVLRPEDLVLPVKYLHFCRSFGLVYMLLCLCALAERMGMLQLW
;
A
#
# COMPACT_ATOMS: atom_id res chain seq x y z
N MET A 1 -26.12 1.84 7.57
CA MET A 1 -24.78 1.78 6.97
C MET A 1 -24.89 0.78 5.84
N ASP A 2 -25.07 1.26 4.61
CA ASP A 2 -25.17 0.35 3.48
C ASP A 2 -23.78 -0.21 3.20
N PHE A 3 -23.62 -1.52 3.42
CA PHE A 3 -22.40 -2.26 3.14
C PHE A 3 -22.30 -2.50 1.63
N THR A 4 -22.02 -1.43 0.89
CA THR A 4 -21.69 -1.54 -0.53
C THR A 4 -20.27 -2.08 -0.68
N LEU A 5 -20.02 -2.82 -1.77
CA LEU A 5 -18.72 -3.44 -2.03
C LEU A 5 -17.60 -2.40 -2.09
N GLU A 6 -17.90 -1.19 -2.55
CA GLU A 6 -16.98 -0.07 -2.60
C GLU A 6 -16.59 0.42 -1.19
N ASN A 7 -17.53 0.48 -0.24
CA ASN A 7 -17.22 0.85 1.15
C ASN A 7 -16.30 -0.19 1.80
N ILE A 8 -16.58 -1.49 1.56
CA ILE A 8 -15.74 -2.59 2.01
C ILE A 8 -14.34 -2.46 1.41
N PHE A 9 -14.23 -2.14 0.12
CA PHE A 9 -12.95 -1.94 -0.56
C PHE A 9 -12.14 -0.79 0.06
N VAL A 10 -12.77 0.35 0.37
CA VAL A 10 -12.08 1.49 0.99
C VAL A 10 -11.63 1.15 2.42
N ILE A 11 -12.46 0.45 3.21
CA ILE A 11 -12.10 -0.02 4.55
C ILE A 11 -10.92 -0.99 4.50
N LEU A 12 -10.94 -1.94 3.55
CA LEU A 12 -9.81 -2.87 3.39
C LEU A 12 -8.55 -2.13 2.91
N SER A 13 -8.68 -1.15 2.02
CA SER A 13 -7.56 -0.29 1.60
C SER A 13 -6.96 0.50 2.76
N PHE A 14 -7.77 0.94 3.71
CA PHE A 14 -7.29 1.52 4.96
C PHE A 14 -6.46 0.52 5.78
N VAL A 15 -6.92 -0.73 5.91
CA VAL A 15 -6.14 -1.79 6.59
C VAL A 15 -4.81 -2.05 5.87
N ILE A 16 -4.81 -2.06 4.55
CA ILE A 16 -3.60 -2.25 3.73
C ILE A 16 -2.62 -1.10 3.93
N SER A 17 -3.12 0.14 3.98
CA SER A 17 -2.29 1.33 4.27
C SER A 17 -1.56 1.20 5.61
N TRP A 18 -2.25 0.66 6.62
CA TRP A 18 -1.68 0.39 7.93
C TRP A 18 -0.61 -0.69 7.88
N LEU A 19 -0.84 -1.79 7.14
CA LEU A 19 0.15 -2.86 6.95
C LEU A 19 1.42 -2.34 6.27
N VAL A 20 1.30 -1.57 5.20
CA VAL A 20 2.46 -0.96 4.49
C VAL A 20 3.27 -0.06 5.43
N MET A 21 2.58 0.69 6.30
CA MET A 21 3.24 1.55 7.28
C MET A 21 3.98 0.73 8.36
N LEU A 22 3.34 -0.33 8.87
CA LEU A 22 3.95 -1.25 9.83
C LEU A 22 5.17 -1.99 9.24
N GLU A 23 5.06 -2.47 8.01
CA GLU A 23 6.18 -3.11 7.29
C GLU A 23 7.37 -2.16 7.17
N SER A 24 7.12 -0.93 6.74
CA SER A 24 8.17 0.09 6.60
C SER A 24 8.86 0.37 7.93
N PHE A 25 8.10 0.46 9.03
CA PHE A 25 8.63 0.67 10.37
C PHE A 25 9.44 -0.53 10.89
N LEU A 26 8.97 -1.76 10.66
CA LEU A 26 9.68 -2.97 11.06
C LEU A 26 10.98 -3.15 10.26
N LEU A 27 10.95 -2.86 8.95
CA LEU A 27 12.14 -2.86 8.10
C LEU A 27 13.15 -1.80 8.55
N GLU A 28 12.69 -0.60 8.89
CA GLU A 28 13.55 0.47 9.40
C GLU A 28 14.24 0.05 10.71
N LYS A 29 13.48 -0.57 11.62
CA LYS A 29 14.01 -1.09 12.89
C LYS A 29 15.00 -2.26 12.71
N ASN A 30 14.84 -3.07 11.66
CA ASN A 30 15.74 -4.16 11.30
C ASN A 30 16.93 -3.71 10.43
N GLY A 31 17.19 -2.40 10.34
CA GLY A 31 18.32 -1.86 9.58
C GLY A 31 18.16 -1.99 8.07
N GLY A 32 16.93 -2.06 7.57
CA GLY A 32 16.59 -2.22 6.16
C GLY A 32 16.69 -3.65 5.63
N LYS A 33 17.04 -4.64 6.46
CA LYS A 33 17.09 -6.04 6.05
C LYS A 33 15.69 -6.65 6.03
N LEU A 34 15.40 -7.40 4.98
CA LEU A 34 14.17 -8.19 4.86
C LEU A 34 14.16 -9.32 5.90
N PRO A 35 13.26 -9.31 6.90
CA PRO A 35 13.17 -10.39 7.87
C PRO A 35 12.43 -11.57 7.23
N LEU A 36 13.13 -12.33 6.39
CA LEU A 36 12.59 -13.49 5.66
C LEU A 36 12.08 -14.60 6.60
N ASP A 37 12.67 -14.71 7.79
CA ASP A 37 12.24 -15.67 8.82
C ASP A 37 10.94 -15.25 9.53
N ASN A 38 10.47 -14.01 9.33
CA ASN A 38 9.29 -13.50 10.00
C ASN A 38 8.04 -13.72 9.13
N GLN A 39 7.42 -14.89 9.27
CA GLN A 39 6.19 -15.27 8.54
C GLN A 39 5.09 -14.19 8.49
N PRO A 40 4.71 -13.50 9.59
CA PRO A 40 3.69 -12.46 9.52
C PRO A 40 4.11 -11.26 8.66
N PHE A 41 5.41 -10.95 8.58
CA PHE A 41 5.92 -9.90 7.68
C PHE A 41 5.79 -10.32 6.22
N MET A 42 6.14 -11.56 5.86
CA MET A 42 5.96 -12.04 4.49
C MET A 42 4.48 -12.07 4.08
N ILE A 43 3.59 -12.51 4.97
CA ILE A 43 2.15 -12.57 4.69
C ILE A 43 1.60 -11.16 4.46
N ALA A 44 1.94 -10.20 5.34
CA ALA A 44 1.54 -8.81 5.16
C ALA A 44 2.04 -8.25 3.81
N SER A 45 3.31 -8.52 3.47
CA SER A 45 3.93 -8.01 2.25
C SER A 45 3.33 -8.62 0.99
N LEU A 46 2.95 -9.90 1.05
CA LEU A 46 2.23 -10.57 -0.01
C LEU A 46 0.83 -9.99 -0.18
N ILE A 47 0.11 -9.76 0.93
CA ILE A 47 -1.23 -9.18 0.91
C ILE A 47 -1.19 -7.75 0.35
N SER A 48 -0.25 -6.92 0.80
CA SER A 48 -0.10 -5.54 0.32
C SER A 48 0.26 -5.51 -1.16
N SER A 49 1.13 -6.41 -1.62
CA SER A 49 1.45 -6.55 -3.05
C SER A 49 0.26 -7.04 -3.87
N ALA A 50 -0.44 -8.09 -3.43
CA ALA A 50 -1.63 -8.63 -4.09
C ALA A 50 -2.77 -7.60 -4.15
N TRP A 51 -2.82 -6.68 -3.19
CA TRP A 51 -3.81 -5.61 -3.17
C TRP A 51 -3.72 -4.69 -4.38
N SER A 52 -2.56 -4.59 -5.05
CA SER A 52 -2.43 -3.83 -6.30
C SER A 52 -3.25 -4.46 -7.44
N VAL A 53 -3.24 -5.79 -7.55
CA VAL A 53 -4.09 -6.53 -8.51
C VAL A 53 -5.55 -6.42 -8.11
N ALA A 54 -5.86 -6.57 -6.82
CA ALA A 54 -7.22 -6.40 -6.32
C ALA A 54 -7.77 -4.99 -6.59
N SER A 55 -6.93 -3.96 -6.50
CA SER A 55 -7.30 -2.57 -6.78
C SER A 55 -7.60 -2.35 -8.26
N LEU A 56 -6.80 -2.93 -9.16
CA LEU A 56 -7.10 -2.88 -10.61
C LEU A 56 -8.38 -3.64 -10.96
N LEU A 57 -8.64 -4.79 -10.32
CA LEU A 57 -9.89 -5.53 -10.49
C LEU A 57 -11.08 -4.74 -9.95
N ALA A 58 -10.93 -4.10 -8.78
CA ALA A 58 -11.95 -3.25 -8.20
C ALA A 58 -12.27 -2.06 -9.11
N TRP A 59 -11.26 -1.45 -9.73
CA TRP A 59 -11.47 -0.39 -10.71
C TRP A 59 -12.34 -0.83 -11.90
N TRP A 60 -12.17 -2.07 -12.35
CA TRP A 60 -12.91 -2.61 -13.50
C TRP A 60 -14.32 -3.10 -13.15
N LEU A 61 -14.52 -3.63 -11.94
CA LEU A 61 -15.79 -4.25 -11.50
C LEU A 61 -16.75 -3.28 -10.80
N LEU A 62 -16.22 -2.26 -10.12
CA LEU A 62 -16.99 -1.39 -9.24
C LEU A 62 -17.08 0.04 -9.78
N SER A 63 -18.20 0.71 -9.52
CA SER A 63 -18.45 2.08 -9.97
C SER A 63 -18.03 3.08 -8.90
N PHE A 64 -16.72 3.30 -8.78
CA PHE A 64 -16.19 4.32 -7.86
C PHE A 64 -16.38 5.74 -8.41
N THR A 65 -16.75 6.67 -7.53
CA THR A 65 -16.87 8.10 -7.80
C THR A 65 -16.12 8.89 -6.72
N GLY A 66 -15.82 10.17 -6.99
CA GLY A 66 -15.17 11.07 -6.03
C GLY A 66 -13.81 10.54 -5.55
N LEU A 67 -13.56 10.65 -4.24
CA LEU A 67 -12.31 10.19 -3.62
C LEU A 67 -12.15 8.67 -3.65
N GLY A 68 -13.24 7.90 -3.72
CA GLY A 68 -13.18 6.44 -3.84
C GLY A 68 -12.42 5.98 -5.10
N LEU A 69 -12.57 6.72 -6.20
CA LEU A 69 -11.83 6.45 -7.44
C LEU A 69 -10.33 6.75 -7.28
N VAL A 70 -9.99 7.81 -6.53
CA VAL A 70 -8.60 8.17 -6.23
C VAL A 70 -7.94 7.06 -5.40
N VAL A 71 -8.63 6.54 -4.39
CA VAL A 71 -8.14 5.41 -3.56
C VAL A 71 -7.77 4.22 -4.46
N VAL A 72 -8.65 3.85 -5.37
CA VAL A 72 -8.49 2.68 -6.25
C VAL A 72 -7.32 2.83 -7.23
N ILE A 73 -7.06 4.04 -7.74
CA ILE A 73 -6.02 4.29 -8.75
C ILE A 73 -4.64 4.53 -8.11
N VAL A 74 -4.59 5.23 -6.98
CA VAL A 74 -3.33 5.62 -6.34
C VAL A 74 -2.53 4.41 -5.85
N TYR A 75 -3.20 3.36 -5.39
CA TYR A 75 -2.51 2.18 -4.85
C TYR A 75 -1.75 1.36 -5.91
N PRO A 76 -2.34 1.01 -7.08
CA PRO A 76 -1.60 0.43 -8.20
C PRO A 76 -0.40 1.26 -8.64
N LEU A 77 -0.55 2.59 -8.70
CA LEU A 77 0.55 3.49 -9.08
C LEU A 77 1.71 3.41 -8.09
N TYR A 78 1.41 3.43 -6.78
CA TYR A 78 2.41 3.21 -5.74
C TYR A 78 3.11 1.86 -5.87
N SER A 79 2.34 0.78 -6.08
CA SER A 79 2.88 -0.56 -6.24
C SER A 79 3.83 -0.65 -7.44
N LEU A 80 3.45 -0.06 -8.58
CA LEU A 80 4.30 0.00 -9.78
C LEU A 80 5.59 0.76 -9.52
N LEU A 81 5.53 1.92 -8.85
CA LEU A 81 6.72 2.70 -8.51
C LEU A 81 7.64 1.94 -7.53
N GLY A 82 7.06 1.28 -6.52
CA GLY A 82 7.79 0.44 -5.57
C GLY A 82 8.46 -0.75 -6.26
N PHE A 83 7.80 -1.36 -7.25
CA PHE A 83 8.34 -2.44 -8.04
C PHE A 83 9.49 -1.97 -8.95
N ILE A 84 9.33 -0.85 -9.65
CA ILE A 84 10.40 -0.24 -10.45
C ILE A 84 11.61 0.08 -9.56
N TYR A 85 11.38 0.67 -8.39
CA TYR A 85 12.45 0.97 -7.45
C TYR A 85 13.16 -0.30 -6.97
N SER A 86 12.40 -1.33 -6.60
CA SER A 86 12.95 -2.61 -6.12
C SER A 86 13.76 -3.31 -7.21
N THR A 87 13.30 -3.31 -8.47
CA THR A 87 14.03 -3.90 -9.60
C THR A 87 15.31 -3.14 -9.94
N VAL A 88 15.29 -1.81 -9.91
CA VAL A 88 16.49 -0.98 -10.07
C VAL A 88 17.48 -1.25 -8.93
N LEU A 89 17.01 -1.31 -7.69
CA LEU A 89 17.85 -1.57 -6.52
C LEU A 89 18.53 -2.95 -6.59
N ILE A 90 17.79 -3.99 -6.96
CA ILE A 90 18.34 -5.35 -7.13
C ILE A 90 19.39 -5.37 -8.26
N ARG A 91 19.13 -4.65 -9.36
CA ARG A 91 20.04 -4.55 -10.50
C ARG A 91 21.36 -3.87 -10.13
N ASP A 92 21.29 -2.77 -9.39
CA ASP A 92 22.49 -1.99 -9.00
C ASP A 92 23.28 -2.67 -7.87
N ALA A 93 22.59 -3.35 -6.95
CA ALA A 93 23.23 -3.95 -5.78
C ALA A 93 24.00 -5.26 -6.10
N LYS A 94 23.83 -5.86 -7.29
CA LYS A 94 24.50 -7.12 -7.73
C LYS A 94 24.49 -8.23 -6.67
N VAL A 95 23.42 -8.31 -5.88
CA VAL A 95 23.36 -9.19 -4.70
C VAL A 95 23.03 -10.61 -5.14
N LEU A 96 23.83 -11.59 -4.72
CA LEU A 96 23.65 -13.01 -5.07
C LEU A 96 22.52 -13.68 -4.27
N ARG A 97 22.12 -13.10 -3.13
CA ARG A 97 21.09 -13.63 -2.22
C ARG A 97 20.13 -12.52 -1.75
N PRO A 98 18.81 -12.78 -1.68
CA PRO A 98 17.81 -11.79 -1.28
C PRO A 98 17.94 -11.33 0.18
N GLU A 99 18.61 -12.12 1.02
CA GLU A 99 18.85 -11.88 2.45
C GLU A 99 19.81 -10.71 2.71
N ASP A 100 20.72 -10.46 1.76
CA ASP A 100 21.72 -9.41 1.84
C ASP A 100 21.19 -8.07 1.27
N LEU A 101 19.96 -8.06 0.74
CA LEU A 101 19.31 -6.88 0.21
C LEU A 101 18.88 -5.95 1.36
N VAL A 102 19.61 -4.85 1.51
CA VAL A 102 19.28 -3.78 2.46
C VAL A 102 18.50 -2.70 1.72
N LEU A 103 17.25 -2.50 2.11
CA LEU A 103 16.44 -1.41 1.59
C LEU A 103 16.95 -0.08 2.15
N PRO A 104 17.19 0.93 1.29
CA PRO A 104 17.65 2.23 1.74
C PRO A 104 16.58 2.93 2.56
N VAL A 105 17.00 3.58 3.66
CA VAL A 105 16.11 4.29 4.60
C VAL A 105 15.22 5.32 3.91
N LYS A 106 15.71 5.97 2.84
CA LYS A 106 14.93 6.91 2.02
C LYS A 106 13.70 6.25 1.37
N TYR A 107 13.82 5.01 0.91
CA TYR A 107 12.71 4.24 0.36
C TYR A 107 11.69 3.87 1.44
N LEU A 108 12.16 3.47 2.63
CA LEU A 108 11.29 3.15 3.75
C LEU A 108 10.50 4.37 4.24
N HIS A 109 11.12 5.55 4.28
CA HIS A 109 10.41 6.81 4.58
C HIS A 109 9.38 7.16 3.51
N PHE A 110 9.66 6.90 2.23
CA PHE A 110 8.70 7.08 1.15
C PHE A 110 7.48 6.16 1.33
N CYS A 111 7.69 4.86 1.56
CA CYS A 111 6.62 3.89 1.79
C CYS A 111 5.77 4.24 3.03
N ARG A 112 6.43 4.68 4.11
CA ARG A 112 5.76 5.14 5.33
C ARG A 112 4.91 6.40 5.10
N SER A 113 5.47 7.38 4.38
CA SER A 113 4.77 8.62 4.05
C SER A 113 3.57 8.35 3.13
N PHE A 114 3.77 7.49 2.14
CA PHE A 114 2.69 7.03 1.27
C PHE A 114 1.58 6.34 2.07
N GLY A 115 1.92 5.39 2.95
CA GLY A 115 0.95 4.72 3.81
C GLY A 115 0.11 5.69 4.63
N LEU A 116 0.72 6.73 5.19
CA LEU A 116 0.02 7.76 5.96
C LEU A 116 -0.93 8.60 5.07
N VAL A 117 -0.44 9.08 3.94
CA VAL A 117 -1.27 9.88 3.00
C VAL A 117 -2.41 9.04 2.44
N TYR A 118 -2.16 7.78 2.09
CA TYR A 118 -3.17 6.85 1.60
C TYR A 118 -4.20 6.48 2.67
N MET A 119 -3.76 6.35 3.93
CA MET A 119 -4.65 6.16 5.08
C MET A 119 -5.60 7.36 5.24
N LEU A 120 -5.08 8.58 5.20
CA LEU A 120 -5.89 9.80 5.25
C LEU A 120 -6.86 9.88 4.08
N LEU A 121 -6.41 9.53 2.88
CA LEU A 121 -7.26 9.48 1.69
C LEU A 121 -8.43 8.50 1.87
N CYS A 122 -8.18 7.31 2.43
CA CYS A 122 -9.24 6.33 2.71
C CYS A 122 -10.25 6.88 3.74
N LEU A 123 -9.79 7.55 4.79
CA LEU A 123 -10.67 8.19 5.77
C LEU A 123 -11.51 9.30 5.15
N CYS A 124 -10.90 10.15 4.31
CA CYS A 124 -11.61 11.19 3.59
C CYS A 124 -12.64 10.61 2.62
N ALA A 125 -12.31 9.53 1.90
CA ALA A 125 -13.24 8.85 1.00
C ALA A 125 -14.42 8.21 1.74
N LEU A 126 -14.19 7.66 2.94
CA LEU A 126 -15.27 7.18 3.80
C LEU A 126 -16.14 8.34 4.31
N ALA A 127 -15.53 9.43 4.77
CA ALA A 127 -16.24 10.60 5.26
C ALA A 127 -17.06 11.29 4.15
N GLU A 128 -16.54 11.35 2.92
CA GLU A 128 -17.28 11.83 1.74
C GLU A 128 -18.53 10.97 1.50
N ARG A 129 -18.36 9.64 1.51
CA ARG A 129 -19.46 8.69 1.31
C ARG A 129 -20.48 8.65 2.45
N MET A 130 -20.08 9.03 3.66
CA MET A 130 -20.97 9.20 4.81
C MET A 130 -21.72 10.55 4.79
N GLY A 131 -21.48 11.40 3.78
CA GLY A 131 -22.07 12.73 3.69
C GLY A 131 -21.52 13.73 4.71
N MET A 132 -20.41 13.40 5.37
CA MET A 132 -19.73 14.30 6.32
C MET A 132 -18.82 15.31 5.61
N LEU A 133 -18.38 14.98 4.39
CA LEU A 133 -17.62 15.85 3.50
C LEU A 133 -18.34 15.90 2.14
N GLN A 134 -18.76 17.09 1.71
CA GLN A 134 -19.17 17.32 0.32
C GLN A 134 -17.99 17.95 -0.40
N LEU A 135 -17.18 17.12 -1.05
CA LEU A 135 -16.10 17.64 -1.89
C LEU A 135 -16.57 17.96 -3.31
N TRP A 136 -17.78 17.55 -3.71
CA TRP A 136 -18.57 18.06 -4.84
C TRP A 136 -20.05 17.72 -4.63
#